data_AF-A0AAW0EJW2-F1
#
_entry.id   AF-A0AAW0EJW2-F1
#
_cell.length_a   1.000
_cell.length_b   1.000
_cell.length_c   1.000
_cell.angle_alpha   90.00
_cell.angle_beta   90.00
_cell.angle_gamma   90.00
#
_symmetry.space_group_name_H-M   'P 1'
#
loop_
_entity.id
_entity.type
_entity.pdbx_description
1 polymer ?
#
loop_
_entity_poly.entity_id
_entity_poly.type
_entity_poly.pdbx_seq_one_letter_code
_entity_poly.pdbx_strand_id
1 'polypeptide(L)'
;MPTIPALVGGIAVRAYDLPGSIVFAAAFALLHTALAIRLIDKRWRTILVLQPLLFCIERQILFTLRAGVAARPHTESDGLSRFMQASFTLGYLDTSETVLKLIRTVLVNSTTGTPVSDIEGRSSLAESTTPVDRPRRRFWYRRWADFLEFLFLGALAAGIIATAQQSGPEESGENFAHQLERYISSGVGLTLVLLEMFTVIWASRNIPQIDRRAVRLLLALTAVLVIPPIYRLAVMWHTTPDVRALNHDSLNTRLDKTLFYIMHLVPEWTAIFLMCLFNVREICQTGFKGDTRWWDETPKERAKRERKEREKAQKKAEAAKSRSTIELALLGNR
;
A
#
# COMPACT_ATOMS: atom_id res chain seq x y z
N MET A 1 -3.34 -32.08 -27.19
CA MET A 1 -4.20 -32.06 -25.99
C MET A 1 -4.47 -30.60 -25.65
N PRO A 2 -5.67 -30.23 -25.19
CA PRO A 2 -5.91 -28.88 -24.66
C PRO A 2 -4.90 -28.63 -23.52
N THR A 3 -4.29 -27.44 -23.52
CA THR A 3 -3.37 -27.00 -22.48
C THR A 3 -3.93 -25.78 -21.80
N ILE A 4 -3.80 -25.73 -20.49
CA ILE A 4 -4.25 -24.61 -19.67
C ILE A 4 -3.06 -23.83 -19.12
N PRO A 5 -3.19 -22.53 -18.86
CA PRO A 5 -2.11 -21.72 -18.27
C PRO A 5 -1.69 -22.25 -16.89
N ALA A 6 -0.39 -22.38 -16.64
CA ALA A 6 0.13 -22.88 -15.36
C ALA A 6 -0.29 -21.97 -14.19
N LEU A 7 -0.50 -22.58 -13.02
CA LEU A 7 -0.80 -21.85 -11.78
C LEU A 7 0.45 -21.08 -11.32
N VAL A 8 0.28 -19.83 -10.89
CA VAL A 8 1.37 -19.06 -10.27
C VAL A 8 1.79 -19.77 -8.98
N GLY A 9 3.08 -20.09 -8.89
CA GLY A 9 3.64 -20.91 -7.80
C GLY A 9 3.34 -22.41 -7.92
N GLY A 10 2.63 -22.86 -8.96
CA GLY A 10 2.26 -24.26 -9.21
C GLY A 10 1.46 -24.93 -8.08
N ILE A 11 1.30 -26.25 -8.20
CA ILE A 11 0.64 -27.11 -7.21
C ILE A 11 1.51 -27.16 -5.94
N ALA A 12 0.89 -27.23 -4.77
CA ALA A 12 1.64 -27.31 -3.52
C ALA A 12 2.27 -28.71 -3.34
N VAL A 13 3.58 -28.82 -3.54
CA VAL A 13 4.34 -30.08 -3.44
C VAL A 13 4.99 -30.18 -2.06
N ARG A 14 4.75 -31.29 -1.35
CA ARG A 14 5.24 -31.51 0.03
C ARG A 14 6.73 -31.20 0.22
N ALA A 15 7.57 -31.70 -0.68
CA ALA A 15 9.03 -31.61 -0.53
C ALA A 15 9.56 -30.17 -0.62
N TYR A 16 8.86 -29.27 -1.32
CA TYR A 16 9.39 -27.96 -1.69
C TYR A 16 8.53 -26.79 -1.20
N ASP A 17 7.20 -26.93 -1.15
CA ASP A 17 6.28 -25.88 -0.70
C ASP A 17 6.03 -25.90 0.81
N LEU A 18 6.10 -27.07 1.47
CA LEU A 18 5.75 -27.17 2.89
C LEU A 18 6.67 -26.29 3.78
N PRO A 19 8.01 -26.37 3.66
CA PRO A 19 8.90 -25.53 4.48
C PRO A 19 8.71 -24.05 4.19
N GLY A 20 8.65 -23.66 2.91
CA GLY A 20 8.45 -22.28 2.50
C GLY A 20 7.12 -21.70 3.01
N SER A 21 6.04 -22.46 2.89
CA SER A 21 4.73 -22.05 3.39
C SER A 21 4.71 -21.84 4.91
N ILE A 22 5.33 -22.72 5.69
CA ILE A 22 5.42 -22.55 7.14
C ILE A 22 6.22 -21.29 7.50
N VAL A 23 7.38 -21.08 6.85
CA VAL A 23 8.23 -19.92 7.09
C VAL A 23 7.49 -18.62 6.77
N PHE A 24 6.83 -18.54 5.61
CA PHE A 24 6.10 -17.33 5.24
C PHE A 24 4.84 -17.12 6.08
N ALA A 25 4.13 -18.17 6.48
CA ALA A 25 3.01 -18.05 7.43
C ALA A 25 3.47 -17.42 8.76
N ALA A 26 4.59 -17.89 9.31
CA ALA A 26 5.17 -17.32 10.52
C ALA A 26 5.67 -15.87 10.30
N ALA A 27 6.33 -15.60 9.18
CA ALA A 27 6.85 -14.28 8.85
C ALA A 27 5.74 -13.23 8.70
N PHE A 28 4.62 -13.57 8.06
CA PHE A 28 3.45 -12.68 7.98
C PHE A 28 2.70 -12.55 9.31
N ALA A 29 2.66 -13.60 10.14
CA ALA A 29 2.10 -13.52 11.49
C ALA A 29 2.86 -12.52 12.39
N LEU A 30 4.20 -12.49 12.26
CA LEU A 30 5.03 -11.50 12.96
C LEU A 30 4.75 -10.07 12.49
N LEU A 31 4.65 -9.85 11.16
CA LEU A 31 4.31 -8.53 10.61
C LEU A 31 2.90 -8.09 11.03
N HIS A 32 1.92 -8.98 10.95
CA HIS A 32 0.56 -8.75 11.45
C HIS A 32 0.62 -8.26 12.91
N THR A 33 1.30 -8.99 13.79
CA THR A 33 1.40 -8.63 15.21
C THR A 33 2.05 -7.25 15.39
N ALA A 34 3.13 -6.96 14.66
CA ALA A 34 3.80 -5.66 14.71
C ALA A 34 2.90 -4.50 14.23
N LEU A 35 2.14 -4.70 13.14
CA LEU A 35 1.19 -3.72 12.62
C LEU A 35 0.03 -3.49 13.60
N ALA A 36 -0.49 -4.55 14.23
CA ALA A 36 -1.54 -4.45 15.23
C ALA A 36 -1.10 -3.62 16.44
N ILE A 37 0.12 -3.85 16.96
CA ILE A 37 0.70 -3.04 18.04
C ILE A 37 0.81 -1.56 17.62
N ARG A 38 1.23 -1.28 16.38
CA ARG A 38 1.33 0.09 15.85
C ARG A 38 -0.01 0.81 15.73
N LEU A 39 -1.10 0.10 15.47
CA LEU A 39 -2.44 0.72 15.43
C LEU A 39 -2.92 1.18 16.82
N ILE A 40 -2.43 0.54 17.89
CA ILE A 40 -2.77 0.89 19.28
C ILE A 40 -2.00 2.16 19.72
N ASP A 41 -0.73 2.30 19.32
CA ASP A 41 0.07 3.46 19.70
C ASP A 41 -0.33 4.74 18.94
N LYS A 42 -0.73 5.76 19.71
CA LYS A 42 -1.12 7.09 19.19
C LYS A 42 -0.04 7.75 18.34
N ARG A 43 1.24 7.44 18.55
CA ARG A 43 2.35 8.00 17.78
C ARG A 43 2.45 7.41 16.37
N TRP A 44 2.06 6.15 16.18
CA TRP A 44 2.25 5.40 14.93
C TRP A 44 0.96 5.21 14.15
N ARG A 45 -0.20 5.28 14.83
CA ARG A 45 -1.49 5.00 14.21
C ARG A 45 -1.78 5.90 13.01
N THR A 46 -2.04 5.27 11.88
CA THR A 46 -2.60 5.87 10.67
C THR A 46 -3.50 4.82 10.02
N ILE A 47 -4.65 5.22 9.48
CA ILE A 47 -5.59 4.30 8.85
C ILE A 47 -4.97 3.59 7.64
N LEU A 48 -3.93 4.19 7.04
CA LEU A 48 -3.19 3.59 5.93
C LEU A 48 -2.46 2.29 6.30
N VAL A 49 -2.23 2.03 7.60
CA VAL A 49 -1.64 0.78 8.11
C VAL A 49 -2.67 -0.36 8.15
N LEU A 50 -3.98 -0.06 8.09
CA LEU A 50 -5.03 -1.07 8.13
C LEU A 50 -4.99 -2.00 6.91
N GLN A 51 -4.74 -1.47 5.72
CA GLN A 51 -4.69 -2.25 4.49
C GLN A 51 -3.53 -3.27 4.50
N PRO A 52 -2.25 -2.88 4.78
CA PRO A 52 -1.16 -3.84 4.98
C PRO A 52 -1.41 -4.85 6.10
N LEU A 53 -2.15 -4.48 7.15
CA LEU A 53 -2.53 -5.41 8.22
C LEU A 53 -3.48 -6.49 7.70
N LEU A 54 -4.54 -6.12 6.99
CA LEU A 54 -5.48 -7.07 6.38
C LEU A 54 -4.78 -7.98 5.38
N PHE A 55 -3.88 -7.42 4.57
CA PHE A 55 -3.04 -8.19 3.66
C PHE A 55 -2.16 -9.23 4.38
N CYS A 56 -1.52 -8.86 5.50
CA CYS A 56 -0.72 -9.81 6.27
C CYS A 56 -1.57 -10.96 6.83
N ILE A 57 -2.79 -10.67 7.28
CA ILE A 57 -3.74 -11.69 7.76
C ILE A 57 -4.12 -12.63 6.62
N GLU A 58 -4.47 -12.08 5.45
CA GLU A 58 -4.77 -12.87 4.26
C GLU A 58 -3.60 -13.77 3.87
N ARG A 59 -2.37 -13.23 3.80
CA ARG A 59 -1.16 -13.99 3.50
C ARG A 59 -0.87 -15.08 4.53
N GLN A 60 -1.06 -14.80 5.82
CA GLN A 60 -0.91 -15.78 6.89
C GLN A 60 -1.88 -16.96 6.70
N ILE A 61 -3.17 -16.67 6.42
CA ILE A 61 -4.19 -17.69 6.17
C ILE A 61 -3.82 -18.50 4.91
N LEU A 62 -3.48 -17.82 3.82
CA LEU A 62 -3.12 -18.43 2.55
C LEU A 62 -1.98 -19.43 2.72
N PHE A 63 -0.88 -19.06 3.39
CA PHE A 63 0.25 -19.96 3.57
C PHE A 63 -0.03 -21.10 4.55
N THR A 64 -0.92 -20.88 5.52
CA THR A 64 -1.39 -21.97 6.40
C THR A 64 -2.18 -23.00 5.59
N LEU A 65 -3.07 -22.55 4.70
CA LEU A 65 -3.83 -23.41 3.80
C LEU A 65 -2.90 -24.13 2.80
N ARG A 66 -1.95 -23.40 2.20
CA ARG A 66 -0.96 -23.97 1.27
C ARG A 66 -0.06 -25.01 1.93
N ALA A 67 0.36 -24.79 3.18
CA ALA A 67 1.07 -25.79 3.97
C ALA A 67 0.20 -27.03 4.23
N GLY A 68 -1.09 -26.83 4.53
CA GLY A 68 -2.06 -27.91 4.71
C GLY A 68 -2.20 -28.79 3.46
N VAL A 69 -2.35 -28.16 2.29
CA VAL A 69 -2.41 -28.85 0.98
C VAL A 69 -1.09 -29.55 0.67
N ALA A 70 0.05 -28.91 0.89
CA ALA A 70 1.36 -29.53 0.68
C ALA A 70 1.55 -30.78 1.56
N ALA A 71 1.04 -30.78 2.79
CA ALA A 71 1.08 -31.93 3.68
C ALA A 71 0.07 -33.02 3.28
N ARG A 72 -1.12 -32.63 2.80
CA ARG A 72 -2.23 -33.51 2.43
C ARG A 72 -2.84 -33.08 1.09
N PRO A 73 -2.29 -33.53 -0.06
CA PRO A 73 -2.72 -33.05 -1.38
C PRO A 73 -4.21 -33.22 -1.70
N HIS A 74 -4.86 -34.24 -1.11
CA HIS A 74 -6.30 -34.48 -1.28
C HIS A 74 -7.21 -33.41 -0.66
N THR A 75 -6.68 -32.48 0.14
CA THR A 75 -7.46 -31.35 0.68
C THR A 75 -7.56 -30.17 -0.29
N GLU A 76 -6.88 -30.22 -1.44
CA GLU A 76 -7.00 -29.17 -2.46
C GLU A 76 -8.36 -29.25 -3.15
N SER A 77 -9.12 -28.16 -3.08
CA SER A 77 -10.36 -27.97 -3.82
C SER A 77 -10.17 -26.90 -4.88
N ASP A 78 -10.95 -26.95 -5.96
CA ASP A 78 -10.83 -25.99 -7.05
C ASP A 78 -11.05 -24.54 -6.56
N GLY A 79 -11.98 -24.35 -5.62
CA GLY A 79 -12.22 -23.05 -4.98
C GLY A 79 -11.01 -22.55 -4.17
N LEU A 80 -10.31 -23.45 -3.49
CA LEU A 80 -9.10 -23.11 -2.75
C LEU A 80 -7.96 -22.72 -3.72
N SER A 81 -7.77 -23.45 -4.82
CA SER A 81 -6.77 -23.11 -5.82
C SER A 81 -7.06 -21.75 -6.47
N ARG A 82 -8.33 -21.47 -6.81
CA ARG A 82 -8.77 -20.15 -7.31
C ARG A 82 -8.51 -19.04 -6.31
N PHE A 83 -8.82 -19.25 -5.02
CA PHE A 83 -8.50 -18.29 -3.97
C PHE A 83 -7.00 -18.00 -3.91
N MET A 84 -6.14 -19.03 -3.89
CA MET A 84 -4.69 -18.83 -3.87
C MET A 84 -4.19 -18.07 -5.12
N GLN A 85 -4.70 -18.42 -6.30
CA GLN A 85 -4.33 -17.73 -7.54
C GLN A 85 -4.77 -16.26 -7.55
N ALA A 86 -5.98 -15.97 -7.10
CA ALA A 86 -6.50 -14.60 -7.00
C ALA A 86 -5.61 -13.80 -6.04
N SER A 87 -5.37 -14.33 -4.84
CA SER A 87 -4.53 -13.69 -3.83
C SER A 87 -3.09 -13.47 -4.31
N PHE A 88 -2.46 -14.43 -5.02
CA PHE A 88 -1.13 -14.21 -5.60
C PHE A 88 -1.14 -13.19 -6.73
N THR A 89 -2.27 -13.06 -7.44
CA THR A 89 -2.45 -12.06 -8.50
C THR A 89 -2.59 -10.66 -7.97
N LEU A 90 -3.30 -10.50 -6.87
CA LEU A 90 -3.72 -9.19 -6.40
C LEU A 90 -2.82 -8.63 -5.29
N GLY A 91 -1.98 -9.46 -4.66
CA GLY A 91 -1.30 -9.05 -3.45
C GLY A 91 -0.29 -7.91 -3.59
N TYR A 92 0.53 -7.93 -4.64
CA TYR A 92 1.42 -6.79 -4.92
C TYR A 92 0.65 -5.52 -5.30
N LEU A 93 -0.53 -5.66 -5.94
CA LEU A 93 -1.39 -4.52 -6.29
C LEU A 93 -1.99 -3.88 -5.04
N ASP A 94 -2.47 -4.68 -4.08
CA ASP A 94 -3.01 -4.20 -2.80
C ASP A 94 -1.93 -3.42 -2.00
N THR A 95 -0.70 -3.93 -1.99
CA THR A 95 0.42 -3.22 -1.36
C THR A 95 0.79 -1.94 -2.14
N SER A 96 0.77 -1.98 -3.48
CA SER A 96 1.02 -0.82 -4.33
C SER A 96 -0.01 0.28 -4.12
N GLU A 97 -1.30 -0.04 -4.00
CA GLU A 97 -2.35 0.93 -3.72
C GLU A 97 -2.09 1.69 -2.39
N THR A 98 -1.57 0.98 -1.39
CA THR A 98 -1.12 1.62 -0.14
C THR A 98 0.04 2.59 -0.39
N VAL A 99 1.01 2.19 -1.23
CA VAL A 99 2.13 3.06 -1.63
C VAL A 99 1.61 4.30 -2.38
N LEU A 100 0.65 4.16 -3.29
CA LEU A 100 -0.01 5.29 -3.98
C LEU A 100 -0.64 6.27 -2.99
N LYS A 101 -1.34 5.79 -1.95
CA LYS A 101 -1.91 6.64 -0.89
C LYS A 101 -0.83 7.40 -0.10
N LEU A 102 0.33 6.78 0.12
CA LEU A 102 1.49 7.45 0.72
C LEU A 102 2.11 8.48 -0.24
N ILE A 103 2.28 8.16 -1.53
CA ILE A 103 2.75 9.08 -2.58
C ILE A 103 1.85 10.32 -2.62
N ARG A 104 0.53 10.12 -2.69
CA ARG A 104 -0.47 11.19 -2.65
C ARG A 104 -0.26 12.10 -1.46
N THR A 105 -0.10 11.52 -0.27
CA THR A 105 0.06 12.30 0.98
C THR A 105 1.34 13.14 0.95
N VAL A 106 2.47 12.55 0.52
CA VAL A 106 3.75 13.27 0.39
C VAL A 106 3.65 14.40 -0.63
N LEU A 107 3.03 14.15 -1.79
CA LEU A 107 2.83 15.17 -2.82
C LEU A 107 1.94 16.32 -2.30
N VAL A 108 0.82 16.01 -1.66
CA VAL A 108 -0.08 17.01 -1.08
C VAL A 108 0.63 17.83 -0.01
N ASN A 109 1.35 17.19 0.91
CA ASN A 109 2.09 17.86 1.99
C ASN A 109 3.24 18.71 1.46
N SER A 110 3.86 18.36 0.33
CA SER A 110 4.89 19.19 -0.31
C SER A 110 4.36 20.54 -0.84
N THR A 111 3.03 20.73 -0.88
CA THR A 111 2.39 22.00 -1.26
C THR A 111 1.97 22.84 -0.07
N THR A 112 1.92 22.24 1.14
CA THR A 112 1.65 22.95 2.37
C THR A 112 2.97 23.48 2.87
N GLY A 113 3.07 24.79 2.94
CA GLY A 113 4.28 25.42 3.36
C GLY A 113 4.67 25.15 4.83
N THR A 114 3.74 24.68 5.67
CA THR A 114 4.01 24.28 7.06
C THR A 114 4.11 22.76 7.17
N PRO A 115 5.22 22.20 7.71
CA PRO A 115 5.30 20.77 7.99
C PRO A 115 4.27 20.40 9.06
N VAL A 116 3.54 19.30 8.84
CA VAL A 116 2.44 18.86 9.72
C VAL A 116 2.91 18.60 11.16
N SER A 117 4.19 18.26 11.35
CA SER A 117 4.81 18.04 12.66
C SER A 117 4.77 19.27 13.57
N ASP A 118 4.70 20.48 13.03
CA ASP A 118 4.71 21.71 13.82
C ASP A 118 3.31 22.07 14.34
N ILE A 119 2.26 21.50 13.75
CA ILE A 119 0.86 21.74 14.14
C ILE A 119 0.52 21.00 15.45
N GLU A 120 1.25 19.93 15.79
CA GLU A 120 1.02 19.12 17.01
C GLU A 120 1.80 19.59 18.26
N GLY A 121 2.44 20.77 18.25
CA GLY A 121 2.77 21.48 19.51
C GLY A 121 4.24 21.80 19.80
N ARG A 122 5.10 21.98 18.80
CA ARG A 122 6.44 22.59 19.00
C ARG A 122 6.50 23.98 18.38
N SER A 123 6.24 24.98 19.23
CA SER A 123 6.52 26.38 18.94
C SER A 123 8.04 26.59 18.93
N SER A 124 8.67 26.62 17.75
CA SER A 124 10.04 27.10 17.61
C SER A 124 10.08 28.24 16.59
N LEU A 125 10.11 29.46 17.13
CA LEU A 125 10.81 30.71 16.79
C LEU A 125 11.65 30.87 15.48
N ALA A 126 11.51 30.01 14.47
CA ALA A 126 12.21 30.19 13.20
C ALA A 126 11.46 31.19 12.31
N GLU A 127 11.87 32.44 12.43
CA GLU A 127 11.58 33.54 11.51
C GLU A 127 12.24 33.25 10.15
N SER A 128 11.55 32.53 9.26
CA SER A 128 12.00 32.38 7.87
C SER A 128 10.81 32.20 6.93
N THR A 129 10.62 33.19 6.05
CA THR A 129 9.84 33.14 4.79
C THR A 129 8.56 32.33 4.85
N THR A 130 7.42 32.98 5.10
CA THR A 130 6.09 32.35 5.11
C THR A 130 5.94 31.42 3.91
N PRO A 131 5.93 30.11 4.14
CA PRO A 131 5.97 29.16 3.05
C PRO A 131 4.70 29.27 2.18
N VAL A 132 4.88 29.63 0.91
CA VAL A 132 3.77 29.97 0.00
C VAL A 132 2.92 28.73 -0.29
N ASP A 133 1.69 28.72 0.21
CA ASP A 133 0.69 27.68 -0.05
C ASP A 133 0.33 27.62 -1.54
N ARG A 134 0.36 26.42 -2.15
CA ARG A 134 0.12 26.21 -3.60
C ARG A 134 -1.10 25.32 -3.87
N PRO A 135 -2.34 25.82 -3.70
CA PRO A 135 -3.56 25.01 -3.79
C PRO A 135 -3.81 24.40 -5.17
N ARG A 136 -3.46 25.11 -6.26
CA ARG A 136 -3.63 24.58 -7.63
C ARG A 136 -2.80 23.31 -7.87
N ARG A 137 -1.57 23.24 -7.36
CA ARG A 137 -0.73 22.04 -7.49
C ARG A 137 -1.30 20.89 -6.68
N ARG A 138 -1.77 21.16 -5.46
CA ARG A 138 -2.41 20.18 -4.59
C ARG A 138 -3.61 19.53 -5.25
N PHE A 139 -4.48 20.34 -5.87
CA PHE A 139 -5.63 19.85 -6.62
C PHE A 139 -5.20 18.84 -7.69
N TRP A 140 -4.20 19.18 -8.51
CA TRP A 140 -3.70 18.29 -9.56
C TRP A 140 -3.03 17.02 -9.00
N TYR A 141 -2.29 17.10 -7.90
CA TYR A 141 -1.71 15.91 -7.24
C TYR A 141 -2.79 14.95 -6.74
N ARG A 142 -3.90 15.47 -6.20
CA ARG A 142 -5.04 14.64 -5.82
C ARG A 142 -5.70 14.00 -7.03
N ARG A 143 -5.99 14.78 -8.08
CA ARG A 143 -6.60 14.24 -9.30
C ARG A 143 -5.76 13.16 -9.98
N TRP A 144 -4.44 13.34 -10.00
CA TRP A 144 -3.51 12.32 -10.49
C TRP A 144 -3.56 11.04 -9.65
N ALA A 145 -3.51 11.15 -8.33
CA ALA A 145 -3.61 10.00 -7.43
C ALA A 145 -4.98 9.32 -7.53
N ASP A 146 -6.08 10.09 -7.55
CA ASP A 146 -7.45 9.58 -7.72
C ASP A 146 -7.57 8.82 -9.05
N PHE A 147 -6.99 9.34 -10.14
CA PHE A 147 -6.97 8.67 -11.44
C PHE A 147 -6.23 7.33 -11.39
N LEU A 148 -5.04 7.29 -10.79
CA LEU A 148 -4.30 6.04 -10.62
C LEU A 148 -5.06 5.05 -9.72
N GLU A 149 -5.71 5.52 -8.65
CA GLU A 149 -6.52 4.70 -7.75
C GLU A 149 -7.70 4.05 -8.49
N PHE A 150 -8.36 4.77 -9.41
CA PHE A 150 -9.38 4.18 -10.29
C PHE A 150 -8.80 3.10 -11.21
N LEU A 151 -7.59 3.30 -11.75
CA LEU A 151 -6.95 2.27 -12.57
C LEU A 151 -6.58 1.02 -11.75
N PHE A 152 -6.15 1.19 -10.49
CA PHE A 152 -5.92 0.06 -9.56
C PHE A 152 -7.21 -0.72 -9.30
N LEU A 153 -8.32 -0.04 -9.04
CA LEU A 153 -9.63 -0.68 -8.85
C LEU A 153 -10.06 -1.45 -10.12
N GLY A 154 -9.84 -0.86 -11.30
CA GLY A 154 -10.09 -1.54 -12.58
C GLY A 154 -9.23 -2.80 -12.77
N ALA A 155 -7.93 -2.70 -12.47
CA ALA A 155 -7.01 -3.83 -12.56
C ALA A 155 -7.35 -4.94 -11.57
N LEU A 156 -7.76 -4.57 -10.35
CA LEU A 156 -8.23 -5.47 -9.30
C LEU A 156 -9.49 -6.22 -9.76
N ALA A 157 -10.50 -5.49 -10.24
CA ALA A 157 -11.73 -6.09 -10.76
C ALA A 157 -11.46 -7.05 -11.92
N ALA A 158 -10.62 -6.65 -12.88
CA ALA A 158 -10.22 -7.51 -13.99
C ALA A 158 -9.49 -8.78 -13.53
N GLY A 159 -8.58 -8.67 -12.55
CA GLY A 159 -7.87 -9.82 -11.98
C GLY A 159 -8.80 -10.80 -11.25
N ILE A 160 -9.80 -10.28 -10.52
CA ILE A 160 -10.81 -11.10 -9.85
C ILE A 160 -11.65 -11.86 -10.88
N ILE A 161 -12.15 -11.17 -11.91
CA ILE A 161 -12.98 -11.76 -12.98
C ILE A 161 -12.19 -12.85 -13.72
N ALA A 162 -10.96 -12.54 -14.15
CA ALA A 162 -10.09 -13.50 -14.84
C ALA A 162 -9.81 -14.76 -14.01
N THR A 163 -9.69 -14.62 -12.68
CA THR A 163 -9.49 -15.78 -11.80
C THR A 163 -10.79 -16.56 -11.54
N ALA A 164 -11.93 -15.86 -11.47
CA ALA A 164 -13.24 -16.49 -11.25
C ALA A 164 -13.67 -17.35 -12.45
N GLN A 165 -13.32 -16.92 -13.66
CA GLN A 165 -13.67 -17.62 -14.90
C GLN A 165 -12.82 -18.87 -15.17
N GLN A 166 -11.73 -19.10 -14.43
CA GLN A 166 -10.86 -20.27 -14.60
C GLN A 166 -11.60 -21.58 -14.21
N SER A 167 -12.43 -22.12 -15.12
CA SER A 167 -13.32 -23.26 -14.90
C SER A 167 -13.07 -24.38 -15.89
N GLY A 168 -12.35 -25.43 -15.45
CA GLY A 168 -12.33 -26.72 -16.11
C GLY A 168 -11.62 -26.77 -17.48
N PRO A 169 -11.51 -27.98 -18.06
CA PRO A 169 -11.01 -28.19 -19.41
C PRO A 169 -12.04 -27.68 -20.43
N GLU A 170 -11.97 -26.40 -20.72
CA GLU A 170 -12.76 -25.72 -21.75
C GLU A 170 -12.16 -25.91 -23.15
N GLU A 171 -12.94 -25.60 -24.19
CA GLU A 171 -12.51 -25.71 -25.58
C GLU A 171 -11.23 -24.88 -25.82
N SER A 172 -10.40 -25.30 -26.78
CA SER A 172 -9.06 -24.71 -26.99
C SER A 172 -9.05 -23.19 -27.22
N GLY A 173 -10.16 -22.60 -27.68
CA GLY A 173 -10.30 -21.15 -27.87
C GLY A 173 -10.41 -20.35 -26.57
N GLU A 174 -11.07 -20.88 -25.55
CA GLU A 174 -11.30 -20.19 -24.27
C GLU A 174 -10.01 -20.12 -23.44
N ASN A 175 -9.15 -21.14 -23.55
CA ASN A 175 -7.85 -21.18 -22.89
C ASN A 175 -6.91 -20.03 -23.32
N PHE A 176 -6.95 -19.64 -24.60
CA PHE A 176 -6.17 -18.50 -25.09
C PHE A 176 -6.68 -17.18 -24.52
N ALA A 177 -8.01 -17.01 -24.46
CA ALA A 177 -8.63 -15.82 -23.89
C ALA A 177 -8.23 -15.64 -22.40
N HIS A 178 -8.32 -16.70 -21.61
CA HIS A 178 -7.90 -16.65 -20.19
C HIS A 178 -6.41 -16.40 -20.01
N GLN A 179 -5.56 -16.97 -20.88
CA GLN A 179 -4.14 -16.66 -20.84
C GLN A 179 -3.88 -15.18 -21.12
N LEU A 180 -4.54 -14.63 -22.14
CA LEU A 180 -4.45 -13.23 -22.51
C LEU A 180 -4.93 -12.31 -21.39
N GLU A 181 -6.04 -12.63 -20.72
CA GLU A 181 -6.55 -11.88 -19.57
C GLU A 181 -5.54 -11.82 -18.42
N ARG A 182 -4.86 -12.93 -18.12
CA ARG A 182 -3.81 -13.00 -17.11
C ARG A 182 -2.60 -12.12 -17.46
N TYR A 183 -2.20 -12.12 -18.74
CA TYR A 183 -1.14 -11.25 -19.26
C TYR A 183 -1.53 -9.78 -19.17
N ILE A 184 -2.76 -9.42 -19.59
CA ILE A 184 -3.28 -8.06 -19.52
C ILE A 184 -3.31 -7.59 -18.07
N SER A 185 -3.87 -8.38 -17.15
CA SER A 185 -3.94 -8.03 -15.73
C SER A 185 -2.55 -7.78 -15.12
N SER A 186 -1.58 -8.68 -15.39
CA SER A 186 -0.21 -8.52 -14.87
C SER A 186 0.54 -7.37 -15.54
N GLY A 187 0.33 -7.13 -16.83
CA GLY A 187 0.91 -6.03 -17.58
C GLY A 187 0.38 -4.67 -17.16
N VAL A 188 -0.94 -4.56 -16.94
CA VAL A 188 -1.57 -3.37 -16.35
C VAL A 188 -1.00 -3.12 -14.96
N GLY A 189 -0.92 -4.18 -14.13
CA GLY A 189 -0.34 -4.07 -12.80
C GLY A 189 1.11 -3.58 -12.80
N LEU A 190 1.97 -4.15 -13.67
CA LEU A 190 3.34 -3.67 -13.85
C LEU A 190 3.39 -2.20 -14.25
N THR A 191 2.55 -1.81 -15.21
CA THR A 191 2.47 -0.43 -15.70
C THR A 191 2.10 0.54 -14.58
N LEU A 192 1.15 0.17 -13.71
CA LEU A 192 0.75 1.01 -12.58
C LEU A 192 1.88 1.19 -11.55
N VAL A 193 2.59 0.13 -11.18
CA VAL A 193 3.74 0.24 -10.26
C VAL A 193 4.87 1.07 -10.87
N LEU A 194 5.12 0.95 -12.18
CA LEU A 194 6.09 1.78 -12.89
C LEU A 194 5.67 3.26 -12.94
N LEU A 195 4.37 3.55 -13.11
CA LEU A 195 3.83 4.92 -13.05
C LEU A 195 3.97 5.53 -11.64
N GLU A 196 3.78 4.74 -10.58
CA GLU A 196 4.08 5.17 -9.22
C GLU A 196 5.56 5.51 -9.04
N MET A 197 6.46 4.61 -9.46
CA MET A 197 7.90 4.84 -9.39
C MET A 197 8.30 6.09 -10.17
N PHE A 198 7.79 6.25 -11.39
CA PHE A 198 7.99 7.45 -12.20
C PHE A 198 7.48 8.70 -11.49
N THR A 199 6.30 8.64 -10.87
CA THR A 199 5.72 9.75 -10.10
C THR A 199 6.67 10.17 -8.97
N VAL A 200 7.25 9.22 -8.23
CA VAL A 200 8.20 9.51 -7.13
C VAL A 200 9.50 10.11 -7.67
N ILE A 201 10.06 9.57 -8.76
CA ILE A 201 11.27 10.11 -9.41
C ILE A 201 11.01 11.53 -9.92
N TRP A 202 9.92 11.74 -10.64
CA TRP A 202 9.51 13.04 -11.15
C TRP A 202 9.34 14.06 -10.02
N ALA A 203 8.65 13.68 -8.94
CA ALA A 203 8.45 14.51 -7.76
C ALA A 203 9.78 14.89 -7.09
N SER A 204 10.71 13.94 -6.98
CA SER A 204 12.03 14.16 -6.39
C SER A 204 12.88 15.19 -7.15
N ARG A 205 12.66 15.34 -8.46
CA ARG A 205 13.40 16.27 -9.32
C ARG A 205 12.69 17.62 -9.47
N ASN A 206 11.37 17.63 -9.53
CA ASN A 206 10.58 18.81 -9.88
C ASN A 206 9.94 19.54 -8.69
N ILE A 207 9.93 18.93 -7.50
CA ILE A 207 9.35 19.52 -6.29
C ILE A 207 10.47 19.83 -5.30
N PRO A 208 10.88 21.10 -5.15
CA PRO A 208 12.01 21.47 -4.29
C PRO A 208 11.81 21.15 -2.81
N GLN A 209 10.55 21.17 -2.34
CA GLN A 209 10.18 21.05 -0.93
C GLN A 209 9.80 19.63 -0.49
N ILE A 210 10.04 18.61 -1.33
CA ILE A 210 9.67 17.24 -1.00
C ILE A 210 10.65 16.62 0.00
N ASP A 211 10.13 15.91 1.01
CA ASP A 211 10.96 15.21 1.99
C ASP A 211 11.75 14.07 1.32
N ARG A 212 13.08 14.18 1.34
CA ARG A 212 14.00 13.20 0.75
C ARG A 212 13.95 11.83 1.44
N ARG A 213 13.57 11.77 2.72
CA ARG A 213 13.39 10.50 3.46
C ARG A 213 12.18 9.75 2.91
N ALA A 214 11.06 10.45 2.73
CA ALA A 214 9.86 9.89 2.14
C ALA A 214 10.10 9.41 0.70
N VAL A 215 10.78 10.21 -0.13
CA VAL A 215 11.15 9.82 -1.49
C VAL A 215 11.97 8.53 -1.51
N ARG A 216 13.01 8.41 -0.67
CA ARG A 216 13.84 7.19 -0.61
C ARG A 216 13.03 5.96 -0.19
N LEU A 217 12.16 6.10 0.80
CA LEU A 217 11.28 5.01 1.24
C LEU A 217 10.32 4.59 0.12
N LEU A 218 9.65 5.54 -0.52
CA LEU A 218 8.69 5.27 -1.59
C LEU A 218 9.36 4.66 -2.83
N LEU A 219 10.57 5.11 -3.19
CA LEU A 219 11.37 4.47 -4.24
C LEU A 219 11.75 3.04 -3.88
N ALA A 220 12.16 2.78 -2.62
CA ALA A 220 12.48 1.43 -2.18
C ALA A 220 11.25 0.51 -2.25
N LEU A 221 10.08 0.98 -1.78
CA LEU A 221 8.82 0.24 -1.83
C LEU A 221 8.41 -0.09 -3.27
N THR A 222 8.37 0.92 -4.15
CA THR A 222 8.02 0.70 -5.57
C THR A 222 9.03 -0.19 -6.29
N ALA A 223 10.34 -0.03 -6.04
CA ALA A 223 11.37 -0.87 -6.65
C ALA A 223 11.23 -2.35 -6.29
N VAL A 224 10.91 -2.63 -5.03
CA VAL A 224 10.65 -4.00 -4.57
C VAL A 224 9.35 -4.54 -5.19
N LEU A 225 8.28 -3.74 -5.25
CA LEU A 225 6.97 -4.15 -5.80
C LEU A 225 6.94 -4.34 -7.32
N VAL A 226 7.94 -3.86 -8.07
CA VAL A 226 8.09 -4.15 -9.51
C VAL A 226 8.45 -5.62 -9.76
N ILE A 227 9.09 -6.30 -8.80
CA ILE A 227 9.62 -7.65 -8.99
C ILE A 227 8.50 -8.70 -9.20
N PRO A 228 7.44 -8.77 -8.35
CA PRO A 228 6.37 -9.76 -8.53
C PRO A 228 5.67 -9.74 -9.90
N PRO A 229 5.22 -8.60 -10.46
CA PRO A 229 4.59 -8.59 -11.77
C PRO A 229 5.55 -8.98 -12.90
N ILE A 230 6.84 -8.63 -12.82
CA ILE A 230 7.84 -9.10 -13.79
C ILE A 230 7.98 -10.63 -13.72
N TYR A 231 8.13 -11.18 -12.51
CA TYR A 231 8.19 -12.62 -12.30
C TYR A 231 6.96 -13.31 -12.88
N ARG A 232 5.76 -12.79 -12.61
CA ARG A 232 4.50 -13.33 -13.14
C ARG A 232 4.48 -13.35 -14.66
N LEU A 233 4.81 -12.24 -15.32
CA LEU A 233 4.87 -12.15 -16.77
C LEU A 233 5.88 -13.16 -17.36
N ALA A 234 7.01 -13.37 -16.68
CA ALA A 234 8.03 -14.33 -17.10
C ALA A 234 7.54 -15.79 -17.02
N VAL A 235 6.78 -16.15 -15.98
CA VAL A 235 6.31 -17.53 -15.78
C VAL A 235 4.98 -17.85 -16.47
N MET A 236 4.24 -16.85 -16.94
CA MET A 236 2.91 -17.02 -17.57
C MET A 236 2.93 -17.74 -18.94
N TRP A 237 4.11 -17.89 -19.54
CA TRP A 237 4.26 -18.66 -20.79
C TRP A 237 4.11 -20.17 -20.55
N HIS A 238 4.35 -20.65 -19.33
CA HIS A 238 4.21 -22.07 -19.02
C HIS A 238 2.75 -22.51 -19.05
N THR A 239 2.49 -23.62 -19.74
CA THR A 239 1.18 -24.28 -19.79
C THR A 239 1.27 -25.70 -19.22
N THR A 240 0.14 -26.23 -18.78
CA THR A 240 0.01 -27.59 -18.22
C THR A 240 -1.15 -28.32 -18.91
N PRO A 241 -1.07 -29.64 -19.15
CA PRO A 241 -2.18 -30.40 -19.73
C PRO A 241 -3.36 -30.57 -18.75
N ASP A 242 -3.10 -30.47 -17.45
CA ASP A 242 -4.12 -30.54 -16.39
C ASP A 242 -3.64 -29.75 -15.17
N VAL A 243 -4.58 -29.12 -14.44
CA VAL A 243 -4.34 -28.41 -13.17
C VAL A 243 -3.81 -29.39 -12.12
N ARG A 244 -4.24 -30.66 -12.21
CA ARG A 244 -3.91 -31.73 -11.24
C ARG A 244 -2.79 -32.65 -11.71
N ALA A 245 -2.32 -32.51 -12.95
CA ALA A 245 -1.19 -33.30 -13.42
C ALA A 245 0.07 -32.88 -12.66
N LEU A 246 0.54 -33.76 -11.79
CA LEU A 246 1.83 -33.67 -11.09
C LEU A 246 3.03 -33.86 -12.03
N ASN A 247 2.80 -34.10 -13.31
CA ASN A 247 3.84 -34.38 -14.30
C ASN A 247 4.57 -33.10 -14.75
N HIS A 248 5.76 -33.27 -15.31
CA HIS A 248 6.99 -32.70 -14.75
C HIS A 248 7.36 -31.23 -15.01
N ASP A 249 6.61 -30.42 -15.79
CA ASP A 249 7.21 -29.21 -16.42
C ASP A 249 6.52 -27.85 -16.16
N SER A 250 5.45 -27.78 -15.37
CA SER A 250 4.65 -26.54 -15.20
C SER A 250 4.80 -25.86 -13.84
N LEU A 251 6.02 -25.42 -13.49
CA LEU A 251 6.34 -24.70 -12.23
C LEU A 251 6.29 -25.56 -10.95
N ASN A 252 6.56 -26.86 -11.07
CA ASN A 252 6.55 -27.81 -9.96
C ASN A 252 7.95 -28.30 -9.54
N THR A 253 9.01 -27.82 -10.19
CA THR A 253 10.38 -28.19 -9.80
C THR A 253 10.82 -27.44 -8.54
N ARG A 254 11.87 -27.93 -7.87
CA ARG A 254 12.48 -27.26 -6.71
C ARG A 254 12.89 -25.82 -7.02
N LEU A 255 13.44 -25.59 -8.22
CA LEU A 255 13.89 -24.28 -8.65
C LEU A 255 12.69 -23.34 -8.82
N ASP A 256 11.61 -23.81 -9.46
CA ASP A 256 10.40 -22.99 -9.69
C ASP A 256 9.76 -22.53 -8.38
N LYS A 257 9.68 -23.44 -7.39
CA LYS A 257 9.16 -23.09 -6.06
C LYS A 257 10.07 -22.07 -5.37
N THR A 258 11.38 -22.28 -5.45
CA THR A 258 12.37 -21.36 -4.87
C THR A 258 12.24 -19.97 -5.49
N LEU A 259 12.15 -19.89 -6.82
CA LEU A 259 11.95 -18.63 -7.54
C LEU A 259 10.60 -17.98 -7.20
N PHE A 260 9.53 -18.76 -7.06
CA PHE A 260 8.24 -18.25 -6.60
C PHE A 260 8.35 -17.56 -5.24
N TYR A 261 8.93 -18.23 -4.23
CA TYR A 261 9.08 -17.62 -2.91
C TYR A 261 10.00 -16.38 -2.95
N ILE A 262 11.13 -16.44 -3.66
CA ILE A 262 12.12 -15.35 -3.67
C ILE A 262 11.69 -14.16 -4.53
N MET A 263 11.13 -14.39 -5.72
CA MET A 263 10.83 -13.32 -6.67
C MET A 263 9.40 -12.79 -6.53
N HIS A 264 8.48 -13.58 -5.95
CA HIS A 264 7.10 -13.15 -5.76
C HIS A 264 6.82 -12.76 -4.30
N LEU A 265 7.23 -13.57 -3.33
CA LEU A 265 6.77 -13.41 -1.94
C LEU A 265 7.73 -12.60 -1.07
N VAL A 266 9.04 -12.77 -1.21
CA VAL A 266 10.01 -11.93 -0.49
C VAL A 266 9.81 -10.44 -0.80
N PRO A 267 9.54 -10.00 -2.05
CA PRO A 267 9.34 -8.58 -2.31
C PRO A 267 8.07 -8.03 -1.65
N GLU A 268 6.95 -8.75 -1.71
CA GLU A 268 5.72 -8.36 -1.01
C GLU A 268 5.95 -8.25 0.50
N TRP A 269 6.56 -9.28 1.10
CA TRP A 269 6.90 -9.29 2.52
C TRP A 269 7.85 -8.14 2.88
N THR A 270 8.86 -7.88 2.05
CA THR A 270 9.85 -6.83 2.26
C THR A 270 9.21 -5.44 2.20
N ALA A 271 8.29 -5.20 1.26
CA ALA A 271 7.57 -3.94 1.18
C ALA A 271 6.83 -3.63 2.49
N ILE A 272 6.13 -4.62 3.04
CA ILE A 272 5.41 -4.45 4.30
C ILE A 272 6.35 -4.38 5.48
N PHE A 273 7.42 -5.16 5.49
CA PHE A 273 8.47 -5.07 6.50
C PHE A 273 9.08 -3.67 6.54
N LEU A 274 9.34 -3.04 5.39
CA LEU A 274 9.82 -1.64 5.33
C LEU A 274 8.78 -0.67 5.90
N MET A 275 7.48 -0.85 5.60
CA MET A 275 6.41 -0.06 6.23
C MET A 275 6.31 -0.31 7.75
N CYS A 276 6.64 -1.52 8.22
CA CYS A 276 6.73 -1.90 9.63
C CYS A 276 8.02 -1.48 10.30
N LEU A 277 9.08 -1.18 9.56
CA LEU A 277 10.36 -0.76 10.12
C LEU A 277 10.32 0.76 10.33
N PHE A 278 9.87 1.49 9.32
CA PHE A 278 9.83 2.93 9.33
C PHE A 278 8.51 3.49 9.89
N ASN A 279 8.56 4.65 10.54
CA ASN A 279 7.36 5.37 10.93
C ASN A 279 6.76 6.04 9.69
N VAL A 280 5.97 5.31 8.90
CA VAL A 280 5.35 5.84 7.67
C VAL A 280 4.52 7.08 7.94
N ARG A 281 3.95 7.22 9.15
CA ARG A 281 3.23 8.42 9.56
C ARG A 281 4.13 9.64 9.66
N GLU A 282 5.25 9.49 10.36
CA GLU A 282 6.21 10.58 10.56
C GLU A 282 6.94 10.92 9.26
N ILE A 283 7.44 9.91 8.54
CA ILE A 283 8.22 10.11 7.32
C ILE A 283 7.37 10.70 6.19
N CYS A 284 6.17 10.15 5.96
CA CYS A 284 5.29 10.65 4.90
C CYS A 284 4.36 11.78 5.38
N GLN A 285 4.51 12.22 6.64
CA GLN A 285 3.69 13.24 7.30
C GLN A 285 2.18 12.94 7.16
N THR A 286 1.80 11.66 7.28
CA THR A 286 0.39 11.28 7.16
C THR A 286 -0.36 11.66 8.43
N GLY A 287 -1.58 12.15 8.25
CA GLY A 287 -2.52 12.26 9.36
C GLY A 287 -3.07 10.90 9.77
N PHE A 288 -3.93 10.90 10.79
CA PHE A 288 -4.68 9.69 11.16
C PHE A 288 -5.45 9.09 9.97
N LYS A 289 -6.01 9.94 9.09
CA LYS A 289 -6.74 9.51 7.89
C LYS A 289 -5.90 9.52 6.58
N GLY A 290 -4.58 9.68 6.66
CA GLY A 290 -3.75 9.93 5.47
C GLY A 290 -3.67 11.43 5.14
N ASP A 291 -4.34 11.87 4.08
CA ASP A 291 -4.44 13.30 3.72
C ASP A 291 -5.28 14.05 4.77
N THR A 292 -4.61 14.85 5.61
CA THR A 292 -5.25 15.65 6.67
C THR A 292 -6.24 16.69 6.15
N ARG A 293 -6.14 17.12 4.88
CA ARG A 293 -6.94 18.23 4.32
C ARG A 293 -7.82 17.75 3.20
N TRP A 294 -8.76 16.84 3.48
CA TRP A 294 -9.66 16.31 2.45
C TRP A 294 -10.34 17.41 1.60
N TRP A 295 -10.57 18.58 2.18
CA TRP A 295 -11.07 19.76 1.49
C TRP A 295 -10.09 20.94 1.60
N ASP A 296 -9.81 21.59 0.47
CA ASP A 296 -9.12 22.87 0.45
C ASP A 296 -10.14 23.97 0.73
N GLU A 297 -9.96 24.67 1.86
CA GLU A 297 -10.81 25.81 2.21
C GLU A 297 -10.77 26.87 1.11
N THR A 298 -11.95 27.35 0.73
CA THR A 298 -12.07 28.49 -0.17
C THR A 298 -11.43 29.74 0.45
N PRO A 299 -10.98 30.73 -0.36
CA PRO A 299 -10.43 31.98 0.18
C PRO A 299 -11.36 32.67 1.19
N LYS A 300 -12.68 32.57 0.97
CA LYS A 300 -13.72 33.09 1.87
C LYS A 300 -13.76 32.34 3.20
N GLU A 301 -13.68 31.01 3.17
CA GLU A 301 -13.64 30.18 4.39
C GLU A 301 -12.37 30.37 5.17
N ARG A 302 -11.23 30.48 4.48
CA ARG A 302 -9.94 30.80 5.11
C ARG A 302 -10.00 32.15 5.81
N ALA A 303 -10.48 33.20 5.13
CA ALA A 303 -10.66 34.52 5.72
C ALA A 303 -11.63 34.48 6.92
N LYS A 304 -12.70 33.69 6.84
CA LYS A 304 -13.64 33.48 7.94
C LYS A 304 -12.99 32.75 9.13
N ARG A 305 -12.13 31.76 8.89
CA ARG A 305 -11.40 31.04 9.94
C ARG A 305 -10.38 31.94 10.61
N GLU A 306 -9.55 32.65 9.83
CA GLU A 306 -8.57 33.61 10.33
C GLU A 306 -9.24 34.72 11.15
N ARG A 307 -10.40 35.22 10.70
CA ARG A 307 -11.21 36.16 11.48
C ARG A 307 -11.66 35.56 12.81
N LYS A 308 -12.21 34.34 12.80
CA LYS A 308 -12.62 33.63 14.04
C LYS A 308 -11.44 33.35 14.97
N GLU A 309 -10.27 33.03 14.43
CA GLU A 309 -9.04 32.80 15.21
C GLU A 309 -8.54 34.10 15.85
N ARG A 310 -8.57 35.21 15.10
CA ARG A 310 -8.27 36.55 15.63
C ARG A 310 -9.27 36.95 16.72
N GLU A 311 -10.57 36.76 16.50
CA GLU A 311 -11.61 37.03 17.50
C GLU A 311 -11.43 36.17 18.76
N LYS A 312 -11.07 34.88 18.62
CA LYS A 312 -10.77 34.00 19.76
C LYS A 312 -9.48 34.42 20.49
N ALA A 313 -8.43 34.81 19.77
CA ALA A 313 -7.18 35.28 20.35
C ALA A 313 -7.38 36.61 21.11
N GLN A 314 -8.17 37.54 20.55
CA GLN A 314 -8.56 38.78 21.21
C GLN A 314 -9.34 38.51 22.50
N LYS A 315 -10.39 37.68 22.43
CA LYS A 315 -11.16 37.29 23.63
C LYS A 315 -10.30 36.63 24.71
N LYS A 316 -9.35 35.78 24.32
CA LYS A 316 -8.39 35.17 25.27
C LYS A 316 -7.45 36.22 25.90
N ALA A 317 -6.96 37.17 25.11
CA ALA A 317 -6.10 38.25 25.61
C ALA A 317 -6.85 39.20 26.55
N GLU A 318 -8.11 39.55 26.24
CA GLU A 318 -8.98 40.35 27.10
C GLU A 318 -9.27 39.63 28.43
N ALA A 319 -9.58 38.34 28.38
CA ALA A 319 -9.80 37.52 29.58
C ALA A 319 -8.52 37.37 30.43
N ALA A 320 -7.34 37.33 29.80
CA ALA A 320 -6.07 37.31 30.53
C ALA A 320 -5.79 38.66 31.21
N LYS A 321 -6.04 39.78 30.51
CA LYS A 321 -5.91 41.13 31.09
C LYS A 321 -6.87 41.32 32.26
N SER A 322 -8.14 40.95 32.13
CA SER A 322 -9.11 41.12 33.22
C SER A 322 -8.74 40.31 34.47
N ARG A 323 -8.20 39.09 34.31
CA ARG A 323 -7.64 38.31 35.42
C ARG A 323 -6.48 39.02 36.11
N SER A 324 -5.52 39.54 35.35
CA SER A 324 -4.38 40.27 35.93
C SER A 324 -4.80 41.54 36.68
N THR A 325 -5.82 42.26 36.19
CA THR A 325 -6.37 43.45 36.87
C THR A 325 -7.02 43.08 38.20
N ILE A 326 -7.78 41.99 38.25
CA ILE A 326 -8.41 41.49 39.49
C ILE A 326 -7.34 41.07 40.50
N GLU A 327 -6.29 40.38 40.07
CA GLU A 327 -5.17 39.98 40.95
C GLU A 327 -4.43 41.18 41.55
N LEU A 328 -4.16 42.22 40.76
CA LEU A 328 -3.53 43.45 41.24
C LEU A 328 -4.42 44.20 42.25
N ALA A 329 -5.73 44.26 42.01
CA ALA A 329 -6.67 44.91 42.92
C ALA A 329 -6.76 44.18 44.27
N LEU A 330 -6.66 42.85 44.28
CA LEU A 330 -6.65 42.04 45.52
C LEU A 330 -5.35 42.20 46.33
N LEU A 331 -4.22 42.45 45.66
CA LEU A 331 -2.93 42.68 46.32
C LEU A 331 -2.80 44.07 46.94
N GLY A 332 -3.42 45.10 46.34
CA GLY A 332 -3.38 46.48 46.86
C GLY A 332 -4.22 46.74 48.11
N ASN A 333 -5.02 45.77 48.56
CA ASN A 333 -5.93 45.89 49.70
C ASN A 333 -5.44 45.13 50.95
N ARG A 334 -4.19 44.65 50.95
CA ARG A 334 -3.50 44.01 52.09
C ARG A 334 -2.46 44.94 52.67
#